data_AF-A0A968WIT8-F1
#
_entry.id   AF-A0A968WIT8-F1
#
_cell.length_a   1.000
_cell.length_b   1.000
_cell.length_c   1.000
_cell.angle_alpha   90.00
_cell.angle_beta   90.00
_cell.angle_gamma   90.00
#
_symmetry.space_group_name_H-M   'P 1'
#
loop_
_entity.id
_entity.type
_entity.pdbx_description
1 polymer ?
#
loop_
_entity_poly.entity_id
_entity_poly.type
_entity_poly.pdbx_seq_one_letter_code
_entity_poly.pdbx_strand_id
1 'polypeptide(L)'
;MVNYLRTIYRFTGAVGFTPGSIYFKNMELLDGFKNKATLNGHIAHSNFGNMSINMDAAFRNFQVLNTSAKDNALFYGQGYASGTVNFYGPLSNLRITSQARTEKNTRIYIPIGGTSTVEKKDFINFVNFSDSTFQQTLKREAASRIDLTGISFDLNLDVTPDAYCEIIFDIKAGDIIRGRGNGDLKLQLDTKGEFNMFGLIEFTEGWYNFTLYDIINKEFEIQRGSRITWFGDPYAGELNITASYNQLASLGPIIPDPDIANSIALRRKYPVQVVLKLDGPMLTPNINFDIKANDLPQNIMVETDAGPQPVRLDFQFNAFKNKLDEQELKRQVFSLIVLRRFSPPESFNTSGSVVSSVSELLSNQLSYWLSQVDENLEVDVDVAAMDQETFNTFQLRLSYTFLNGRLRVTRDGTFNNQYTNQNNLSSIAGDWTVDYLLTADGKLKVKMYNRTNVNPITNSLGSQNAVTTGVSLQLTQSFNEIKDLLKFSRDKNKKQKEENPDFNKEATKEDEGSN
;
A
#
# COMPACT_ATOMS: atom_id res chain seq x y z
N MET A 1 -26.35 -7.92 -21.36
CA MET A 1 -25.06 -7.59 -20.70
C MET A 1 -24.61 -6.25 -21.24
N VAL A 2 -24.18 -5.33 -20.37
CA VAL A 2 -23.52 -4.08 -20.78
C VAL A 2 -22.03 -4.29 -20.61
N ASN A 3 -21.32 -4.48 -21.74
CA ASN A 3 -19.95 -4.95 -21.73
C ASN A 3 -18.99 -3.96 -21.05
N TYR A 4 -19.12 -2.66 -21.33
CA TYR A 4 -18.27 -1.62 -20.75
C TYR A 4 -18.37 -1.55 -19.21
N LEU A 5 -19.58 -1.71 -18.69
CA LEU A 5 -19.85 -1.68 -17.24
C LEU A 5 -19.74 -3.06 -16.58
N ARG A 6 -19.58 -4.12 -17.38
CA ARG A 6 -19.58 -5.53 -16.96
C ARG A 6 -20.79 -5.95 -16.13
N THR A 7 -21.94 -5.31 -16.36
CA THR A 7 -23.20 -5.62 -15.67
C THR A 7 -24.14 -6.45 -16.54
N ILE A 8 -24.96 -7.28 -15.90
CA ILE A 8 -25.97 -8.12 -16.56
C ILE A 8 -27.35 -7.69 -16.07
N TYR A 9 -28.23 -7.36 -17.01
CA TYR A 9 -29.61 -7.01 -16.75
C TYR A 9 -30.54 -7.99 -17.43
N ARG A 10 -31.62 -8.37 -16.74
CA ARG A 10 -32.76 -9.10 -17.28
C ARG A 10 -33.94 -8.15 -17.34
N PHE A 11 -34.75 -8.25 -18.39
CA PHE A 11 -35.93 -7.42 -18.55
C PHE A 11 -37.18 -8.30 -18.60
N THR A 12 -38.26 -7.82 -17.99
CA THR A 12 -39.59 -8.44 -18.03
C THR A 12 -40.61 -7.36 -18.37
N GLY A 13 -41.47 -7.65 -19.34
CA GLY A 13 -42.54 -6.74 -19.76
C GLY A 13 -42.91 -6.90 -21.22
N ALA A 14 -43.91 -6.14 -21.66
CA ALA A 14 -44.37 -6.15 -23.04
C ALA A 14 -43.57 -5.17 -23.89
N VAL A 15 -43.13 -5.63 -25.07
CA VAL A 15 -42.46 -4.80 -26.07
C VAL A 15 -43.44 -4.56 -27.22
N GLY A 16 -43.69 -3.30 -27.53
CA GLY A 16 -44.54 -2.90 -28.65
C GLY A 16 -43.72 -2.69 -29.92
N PHE A 17 -44.26 -3.07 -31.07
CA PHE A 17 -43.62 -2.86 -32.37
C PHE A 17 -44.55 -2.09 -33.30
N THR A 18 -44.01 -1.09 -33.97
CA THR A 18 -44.62 -0.41 -35.12
C THR A 18 -43.62 -0.36 -36.28
N PRO A 19 -44.03 -0.07 -37.52
CA PRO A 19 -43.11 -0.04 -38.66
C PRO A 19 -41.90 0.89 -38.49
N GLY A 20 -42.00 1.92 -37.64
CA GLY A 20 -40.93 2.88 -37.40
C GLY A 20 -40.40 2.93 -35.97
N SER A 21 -40.91 2.09 -35.04
CA SER A 21 -40.48 2.18 -33.66
C SER A 21 -40.72 0.90 -32.83
N ILE A 22 -39.84 0.69 -31.85
CA ILE A 22 -39.96 -0.32 -30.81
C ILE A 22 -40.21 0.40 -29.48
N TYR A 23 -41.33 0.11 -28.82
CA TYR A 23 -41.77 0.78 -27.60
C TYR A 23 -41.61 -0.09 -26.36
N PHE A 24 -41.18 0.55 -25.27
CA PHE A 24 -40.98 -0.04 -23.96
C PHE A 24 -41.82 0.76 -22.96
N LYS A 25 -42.79 0.11 -22.34
CA LYS A 25 -43.67 0.74 -21.35
C LYS A 25 -43.63 -0.03 -20.04
N ASN A 26 -43.18 0.63 -18.98
CA ASN A 26 -43.04 0.08 -17.63
C ASN A 26 -42.29 -1.27 -17.64
N MET A 27 -41.20 -1.35 -18.40
CA MET A 27 -40.38 -2.55 -18.42
C MET A 27 -39.66 -2.69 -17.09
N GLU A 28 -39.81 -3.82 -16.40
CA GLU A 28 -39.05 -4.12 -15.19
C GLU A 28 -37.67 -4.65 -15.61
N LEU A 29 -36.62 -4.00 -15.10
CA LEU A 29 -35.24 -4.43 -15.23
C LEU A 29 -34.77 -5.00 -13.89
N LEU A 30 -34.08 -6.13 -13.93
CA LEU A 30 -33.44 -6.78 -12.80
C LEU A 30 -31.94 -6.86 -13.04
N ASP A 31 -31.14 -6.44 -12.08
CA ASP A 31 -29.69 -6.68 -12.12
C ASP A 31 -29.34 -8.12 -11.70
N GLY A 32 -28.04 -8.43 -11.67
CA GLY A 32 -27.52 -9.74 -11.24
C GLY A 32 -27.94 -10.14 -9.82
N PHE A 33 -28.28 -9.16 -8.98
CA PHE A 33 -28.67 -9.31 -7.58
C PHE A 33 -30.19 -9.18 -7.36
N LYS A 34 -30.98 -9.09 -8.45
CA LYS A 34 -32.44 -8.90 -8.44
C LYS A 34 -32.90 -7.55 -7.87
N ASN A 35 -32.02 -6.54 -7.82
CA ASN A 35 -32.47 -5.16 -7.60
C ASN A 35 -33.24 -4.68 -8.82
N LYS A 36 -34.16 -3.72 -8.61
CA LYS A 36 -35.15 -3.32 -9.61
C LYS A 36 -34.84 -1.96 -10.22
N ALA A 37 -35.11 -1.85 -11.52
CA ALA A 37 -35.24 -0.60 -12.24
C ALA A 37 -36.45 -0.66 -13.17
N THR A 38 -36.97 0.50 -13.55
CA THR A 38 -38.08 0.63 -14.50
C THR A 38 -37.61 1.41 -15.71
N LEU A 39 -37.85 0.88 -16.91
CA LEU A 39 -37.46 1.47 -18.17
C LEU A 39 -38.71 1.85 -18.99
N ASN A 40 -38.70 3.06 -19.52
CA ASN A 40 -39.70 3.58 -20.44
C ASN A 40 -39.02 4.21 -21.64
N GLY A 41 -39.68 4.17 -22.80
CA GLY A 41 -39.21 4.89 -23.97
C GLY A 41 -39.38 4.11 -25.26
N HIS A 42 -38.59 4.46 -26.26
CA HIS A 42 -38.66 3.84 -27.56
C HIS A 42 -37.33 3.89 -28.31
N ILE A 43 -37.21 3.00 -29.29
CA ILE A 43 -36.20 3.05 -30.34
C ILE A 43 -36.93 3.44 -31.61
N ALA A 44 -36.57 4.55 -32.24
CA ALA A 44 -37.03 4.90 -33.58
C ALA A 44 -36.08 4.29 -34.62
N HIS A 45 -36.62 3.82 -35.74
CA HIS A 45 -35.83 3.24 -36.83
C HIS A 45 -36.51 3.39 -38.19
N SER A 46 -35.75 3.20 -39.26
CA SER A 46 -36.27 3.01 -40.62
C SER A 46 -35.86 1.62 -41.09
N ASN A 47 -36.81 0.68 -41.15
CA ASN A 47 -36.54 -0.74 -41.46
C ASN A 47 -35.38 -1.33 -40.64
N PHE A 48 -35.36 -1.08 -39.32
CA PHE A 48 -34.27 -1.45 -38.39
C PHE A 48 -32.90 -0.81 -38.69
N GLY A 49 -32.80 0.08 -39.68
CA GLY A 49 -31.64 0.96 -39.89
C GLY A 49 -31.81 2.30 -39.17
N ASN A 50 -30.70 3.05 -39.05
CA ASN A 50 -30.67 4.41 -38.49
C ASN A 50 -31.37 4.51 -37.12
N MET A 51 -31.05 3.58 -36.21
CA MET A 51 -31.69 3.52 -34.91
C MET A 51 -31.34 4.74 -34.05
N SER A 52 -32.37 5.33 -33.44
CA SER A 52 -32.27 6.41 -32.46
C SER A 52 -33.01 6.01 -31.19
N ILE A 53 -32.41 6.30 -30.05
CA ILE A 53 -32.91 5.93 -28.73
C ILE A 53 -33.51 7.17 -28.07
N ASN A 54 -34.65 7.01 -27.42
CA ASN A 54 -35.11 7.90 -26.37
C ASN A 54 -35.67 7.03 -25.25
N MET A 55 -34.88 6.84 -24.20
CA MET A 55 -35.22 5.96 -23.08
C MET A 55 -34.90 6.62 -21.75
N ASP A 56 -35.82 6.47 -20.81
CA ASP A 56 -35.70 6.89 -19.43
C ASP A 56 -35.74 5.65 -18.53
N ALA A 57 -34.77 5.55 -17.63
CA ALA A 57 -34.77 4.53 -16.59
C ALA A 57 -34.71 5.17 -15.21
N ALA A 58 -35.52 4.66 -14.30
CA ALA A 58 -35.44 4.95 -12.87
C ALA A 58 -35.01 3.68 -12.14
N PHE A 59 -34.05 3.80 -11.24
CA PHE A 59 -33.41 2.64 -10.60
C PHE A 59 -33.20 2.89 -9.11
N ARG A 60 -33.24 1.82 -8.32
CA ARG A 60 -33.04 1.89 -6.86
C ARG A 60 -32.11 0.78 -6.39
N ASN A 61 -31.03 1.16 -5.71
CA ASN A 61 -29.99 0.24 -5.24
C ASN A 61 -29.53 -0.73 -6.35
N PHE A 62 -29.39 -0.22 -7.57
CA PHE A 62 -29.17 -1.02 -8.76
C PHE A 62 -27.67 -1.08 -9.06
N GLN A 63 -27.15 -2.25 -9.40
CA GLN A 63 -25.75 -2.40 -9.78
C GLN A 63 -25.51 -1.75 -11.15
N VAL A 64 -24.80 -0.63 -11.16
CA VAL A 64 -24.49 0.16 -12.36
C VAL A 64 -23.06 -0.04 -12.86
N LEU A 65 -22.17 -0.57 -12.02
CA LEU A 65 -20.77 -0.85 -12.37
C LEU A 65 -20.32 -2.16 -11.73
N ASN A 66 -19.58 -2.99 -12.48
CA ASN A 66 -18.99 -4.23 -11.99
C ASN A 66 -17.68 -4.57 -12.71
N THR A 67 -16.74 -3.63 -12.73
CA THR A 67 -15.47 -3.75 -13.46
C THR A 67 -14.34 -4.19 -12.54
N SER A 68 -13.37 -4.91 -13.10
CA SER A 68 -12.08 -5.19 -12.49
C SER A 68 -11.00 -4.28 -13.08
N ALA A 69 -9.81 -4.26 -12.47
CA ALA A 69 -8.64 -3.54 -13.00
C ALA A 69 -8.26 -3.93 -14.44
N LYS A 70 -8.67 -5.13 -14.91
CA LYS A 70 -8.44 -5.57 -16.30
C LYS A 70 -9.44 -4.96 -17.29
N ASP A 71 -10.59 -4.50 -16.81
CA ASP A 71 -11.67 -3.99 -17.64
C ASP A 71 -11.55 -2.49 -17.91
N ASN A 72 -11.02 -1.74 -16.93
CA ASN A 72 -10.82 -0.31 -17.06
C ASN A 72 -9.61 0.15 -16.22
N ALA A 73 -8.69 0.86 -16.86
CA ALA A 73 -7.47 1.37 -16.24
C ALA A 73 -7.67 2.70 -15.49
N LEU A 74 -8.76 3.44 -15.75
CA LEU A 74 -9.03 4.73 -15.09
C LEU A 74 -9.64 4.54 -13.70
N PHE A 75 -10.60 3.63 -13.60
CA PHE A 75 -11.29 3.29 -12.36
C PHE A 75 -11.95 1.92 -12.52
N TYR A 76 -12.12 1.21 -11.41
CA TYR A 76 -12.83 -0.06 -11.40
C TYR A 76 -13.53 -0.31 -10.07
N GLY A 77 -14.34 -1.37 -10.02
CA GLY A 77 -14.99 -1.82 -8.80
C GLY A 77 -16.47 -2.13 -9.01
N GLN A 78 -17.21 -2.09 -7.91
CA GLN A 78 -18.64 -2.38 -7.86
C GLN A 78 -19.39 -1.11 -7.49
N GLY A 79 -20.29 -0.65 -8.35
CA GLY A 79 -21.08 0.55 -8.13
C GLY A 79 -22.55 0.22 -7.99
N TYR A 80 -23.16 0.67 -6.90
CA TYR A 80 -24.60 0.60 -6.66
C TYR A 80 -25.14 2.02 -6.52
N ALA A 81 -26.26 2.30 -7.19
CA ALA A 81 -26.83 3.63 -7.16
C ALA A 81 -28.36 3.59 -7.20
N SER A 82 -28.97 4.70 -6.79
CA SER A 82 -30.38 5.02 -7.00
C SER A 82 -30.49 6.32 -7.78
N GLY A 83 -31.46 6.44 -8.70
CA GLY A 83 -31.59 7.65 -9.49
C GLY A 83 -32.33 7.44 -10.81
N THR A 84 -32.07 8.37 -11.73
CA THR A 84 -32.65 8.38 -13.07
C THR A 84 -31.56 8.57 -14.12
N VAL A 85 -31.70 7.88 -15.25
CA VAL A 85 -30.84 8.03 -16.42
C VAL A 85 -31.69 8.17 -17.67
N ASN A 86 -31.27 9.06 -18.56
CA ASN A 86 -31.84 9.23 -19.89
C ASN A 86 -30.79 8.89 -20.95
N PHE A 87 -31.23 8.16 -21.97
CA PHE A 87 -30.46 7.83 -23.17
C PHE A 87 -31.16 8.47 -24.36
N TYR A 88 -30.46 9.35 -25.08
CA TYR A 88 -31.05 10.11 -26.16
C TYR A 88 -30.12 10.22 -27.37
N GLY A 89 -30.68 9.99 -28.56
CA GLY A 89 -30.01 10.22 -29.84
C GLY A 89 -29.69 8.95 -30.63
N PRO A 90 -29.07 9.10 -31.81
CA PRO A 90 -28.67 7.98 -32.65
C PRO A 90 -27.60 7.15 -31.96
N LEU A 91 -27.53 5.85 -32.29
CA LEU A 91 -26.48 4.96 -31.75
C LEU A 91 -25.05 5.43 -32.04
N SER A 92 -24.85 6.21 -33.10
CA SER A 92 -23.56 6.80 -33.48
C SER A 92 -23.22 8.11 -32.75
N ASN A 93 -24.17 8.70 -32.02
CA ASN A 93 -23.98 9.90 -31.21
C ASN A 93 -24.95 9.87 -30.03
N LEU A 94 -24.76 8.89 -29.15
CA LEU A 94 -25.63 8.66 -28.01
C LEU A 94 -25.25 9.60 -26.86
N ARG A 95 -26.22 10.37 -26.38
CA ARG A 95 -26.09 11.20 -25.19
C ARG A 95 -26.72 10.50 -24.00
N ILE A 96 -25.98 10.43 -22.91
CA ILE A 96 -26.43 9.84 -21.65
C ILE A 96 -26.44 10.93 -20.58
N THR A 97 -27.56 11.14 -19.91
CA THR A 97 -27.63 12.06 -18.76
C THR A 97 -28.14 11.33 -17.54
N SER A 98 -27.57 11.60 -16.37
CA SER A 98 -27.97 10.91 -15.14
C SER A 98 -27.96 11.85 -13.95
N GLN A 99 -28.91 11.61 -13.05
CA GLN A 99 -28.87 12.08 -11.66
C GLN A 99 -28.93 10.84 -10.79
N ALA A 100 -27.86 10.57 -10.05
CA ALA A 100 -27.72 9.36 -9.28
C ALA A 100 -27.18 9.67 -7.89
N ARG A 101 -27.48 8.80 -6.94
CA ARG A 101 -26.96 8.80 -5.58
C ARG A 101 -26.28 7.47 -5.32
N THR A 102 -25.08 7.49 -4.74
CA THR A 102 -24.38 6.25 -4.39
C THR A 102 -25.09 5.52 -3.27
N GLU A 103 -25.10 4.19 -3.35
CA GLU A 103 -25.75 3.29 -2.40
C GLU A 103 -24.74 2.35 -1.74
N LYS A 104 -25.19 1.63 -0.71
CA LYS A 104 -24.41 0.63 0.00
C LYS A 104 -23.82 -0.41 -0.92
N ASN A 105 -22.70 -1.01 -0.49
CA ASN A 105 -21.89 -1.97 -1.25
C ASN A 105 -21.13 -1.37 -2.44
N THR A 106 -21.24 -0.05 -2.67
CA THR A 106 -20.37 0.63 -3.62
C THR A 106 -18.92 0.62 -3.12
N ARG A 107 -18.02 0.11 -3.96
CA ARG A 107 -16.57 0.07 -3.75
C ARG A 107 -15.89 0.42 -5.05
N ILE A 108 -15.22 1.57 -5.08
CA ILE A 108 -14.53 2.10 -6.25
C ILE A 108 -13.03 2.17 -5.97
N TYR A 109 -12.23 1.87 -6.98
CA TYR A 109 -10.77 1.90 -6.94
C TYR A 109 -10.28 2.77 -8.10
N ILE A 110 -9.43 3.74 -7.80
CA ILE A 110 -8.87 4.70 -8.76
C ILE A 110 -7.35 4.54 -8.73
N PRO A 111 -6.76 3.79 -9.67
CA PRO A 111 -5.30 3.72 -9.79
C PRO A 111 -4.78 5.00 -10.47
N ILE A 112 -3.97 5.75 -9.73
CA ILE A 112 -3.31 6.97 -10.20
C ILE A 112 -1.84 6.69 -10.52
N GLY A 113 -1.24 5.74 -9.79
CA GLY A 113 0.08 5.21 -10.10
C GLY A 113 0.15 4.76 -11.54
N GLY A 114 1.14 5.28 -12.26
CA GLY A 114 1.40 4.92 -13.64
C GLY A 114 1.35 3.41 -13.81
N THR A 115 0.82 2.97 -14.94
CA THR A 115 0.81 1.57 -15.37
C THR A 115 2.25 1.08 -15.63
N SER A 116 3.14 1.10 -14.64
CA SER A 116 4.27 0.19 -14.57
C SER A 116 3.65 -1.16 -14.32
N THR A 117 3.30 -1.82 -15.43
CA THR A 117 3.11 -3.26 -15.57
C THR A 117 2.97 -3.94 -14.22
N VAL A 118 1.73 -4.13 -13.77
CA VAL A 118 1.43 -5.23 -12.86
C VAL A 118 2.13 -6.43 -13.47
N GLU A 119 3.30 -6.79 -12.94
CA GLU A 119 3.94 -8.04 -13.25
C GLU A 119 2.88 -9.07 -12.91
N LYS A 120 2.30 -9.64 -13.97
CA LYS A 120 1.38 -10.74 -13.88
C LYS A 120 2.13 -11.87 -13.18
N LYS A 121 2.06 -11.93 -11.85
CA LYS A 121 2.03 -13.22 -11.18
C LYS A 121 0.69 -13.81 -11.54
N ASP A 122 0.68 -14.51 -12.68
CA ASP A 122 -0.36 -15.43 -13.08
C ASP A 122 -0.49 -16.48 -11.97
N PHE A 123 -1.35 -16.21 -10.98
CA PHE A 123 -1.80 -17.23 -10.07
C PHE A 123 -2.68 -18.19 -10.86
N ILE A 124 -2.06 -19.29 -11.28
CA ILE A 124 -2.62 -20.59 -11.67
C ILE A 124 -4.00 -20.51 -12.34
N ASN A 125 -3.99 -20.38 -13.67
CA ASN A 125 -5.09 -20.90 -14.48
C ASN A 125 -4.77 -22.36 -14.81
N PHE A 126 -5.54 -23.30 -14.26
CA PHE A 126 -5.61 -24.66 -14.80
C PHE A 126 -6.38 -24.58 -16.13
N VAL A 127 -5.65 -24.38 -17.22
CA VAL A 127 -6.18 -24.60 -18.57
C VAL A 127 -5.97 -26.06 -18.94
N ASN A 128 -7.06 -26.74 -19.23
CA ASN A 128 -7.08 -28.06 -19.85
C ASN A 128 -6.52 -27.92 -21.28
N PHE A 129 -5.42 -28.61 -21.59
CA PHE A 129 -4.68 -28.50 -22.86
C PHE A 129 -5.34 -29.29 -24.01
N SER A 130 -6.62 -29.05 -24.26
CA SER A 130 -7.32 -29.70 -25.37
C SER A 130 -8.30 -28.78 -26.06
N ASP A 131 -7.88 -27.57 -26.44
CA ASP A 131 -8.54 -26.87 -27.56
C ASP A 131 -7.64 -25.77 -28.16
N SER A 132 -7.04 -26.06 -29.32
CA SER A 132 -6.22 -25.10 -30.06
C SER A 132 -7.05 -24.04 -30.80
N THR A 133 -8.39 -24.13 -30.80
CA THR A 133 -9.26 -23.14 -31.42
C THR A 133 -9.68 -22.00 -30.47
N PHE A 134 -9.58 -22.20 -29.16
CA PHE A 134 -9.89 -21.17 -28.14
C PHE A 134 -8.83 -20.06 -28.02
N GLN A 135 -7.58 -20.34 -28.41
CA GLN A 135 -6.48 -19.37 -28.36
C GLN A 135 -6.58 -18.29 -29.45
N GLN A 136 -7.29 -18.55 -30.55
CA GLN A 136 -7.43 -17.59 -31.65
C GLN A 136 -8.56 -16.57 -31.39
N THR A 137 -9.57 -16.93 -30.58
CA THR A 137 -10.61 -16.00 -30.09
C THR A 137 -10.11 -15.09 -28.98
N LEU A 138 -9.30 -15.59 -28.03
CA LEU A 138 -8.75 -14.78 -26.93
C LEU A 138 -7.77 -13.68 -27.39
N LYS A 139 -6.96 -13.94 -28.44
CA LYS A 139 -6.07 -12.91 -29.02
C LYS A 139 -6.84 -11.78 -29.72
N ARG A 140 -8.10 -12.01 -30.09
CA ARG A 140 -8.95 -10.98 -30.72
C ARG A 140 -9.68 -10.12 -29.69
N GLU A 141 -9.93 -10.65 -28.49
CA GLU A 141 -10.61 -9.91 -27.40
C GLU A 141 -9.66 -9.06 -26.54
N ALA A 142 -8.37 -9.41 -26.45
CA ALA A 142 -7.40 -8.66 -25.63
C ALA A 142 -6.96 -7.30 -26.23
N ALA A 143 -7.47 -6.91 -27.40
CA ALA A 143 -7.10 -5.67 -28.09
C ALA A 143 -8.28 -4.90 -28.69
N SER A 144 -9.52 -5.17 -28.27
CA SER A 144 -10.62 -4.23 -28.52
C SER A 144 -10.47 -3.09 -27.50
N ARG A 145 -9.68 -2.06 -27.84
CA ARG A 145 -9.94 -0.73 -27.26
C ARG A 145 -11.41 -0.44 -27.58
N ILE A 146 -12.24 -0.37 -26.55
CA ILE A 146 -13.65 -0.02 -26.72
C ILE A 146 -13.64 1.39 -27.33
N ASP A 147 -14.08 1.48 -28.58
CA ASP A 147 -14.21 2.75 -29.27
C ASP A 147 -15.40 3.50 -28.65
N LEU A 148 -15.10 4.47 -27.78
CA LEU A 148 -16.09 5.34 -27.15
C LEU A 148 -16.47 6.53 -28.05
N THR A 149 -15.95 6.59 -29.28
CA THR A 149 -16.35 7.65 -30.22
C THR A 149 -17.87 7.59 -30.47
N GLY A 150 -18.51 8.76 -30.42
CA GLY A 150 -19.96 8.83 -30.58
C GLY A 150 -20.78 8.51 -29.33
N ILE A 151 -20.17 8.46 -28.14
CA ILE A 151 -20.89 8.46 -26.86
C ILE A 151 -20.49 9.71 -26.08
N SER A 152 -21.46 10.39 -25.50
CA SER A 152 -21.23 11.48 -24.54
C SER A 152 -22.07 11.27 -23.30
N PHE A 153 -21.56 11.68 -22.14
CA PHE A 153 -22.35 11.66 -20.92
C PHE A 153 -22.19 12.91 -20.06
N ASP A 154 -23.23 13.20 -19.28
CA ASP A 154 -23.27 14.19 -18.20
C ASP A 154 -23.98 13.55 -17.00
N LEU A 155 -23.18 13.14 -16.01
CA LEU A 155 -23.66 12.40 -14.83
C LEU A 155 -23.46 13.28 -13.60
N ASN A 156 -24.53 13.52 -12.87
CA ASN A 156 -24.49 14.19 -11.57
C ASN A 156 -24.69 13.12 -10.49
N LEU A 157 -23.71 13.02 -9.59
CA LEU A 157 -23.62 11.98 -8.58
C LEU A 157 -23.58 12.60 -7.18
N ASP A 158 -24.63 12.36 -6.40
CA ASP A 158 -24.65 12.56 -4.95
C ASP A 158 -23.89 11.40 -4.29
N VAL A 159 -22.65 11.65 -3.87
CA VAL A 159 -21.82 10.69 -3.15
C VAL A 159 -22.17 10.73 -1.68
N THR A 160 -22.47 9.55 -1.14
CA THR A 160 -22.85 9.34 0.24
C THR A 160 -21.79 8.54 1.00
N PRO A 161 -21.75 8.63 2.34
CA PRO A 161 -20.88 7.80 3.18
C PRO A 161 -21.17 6.29 3.12
N ASP A 162 -22.18 5.84 2.37
CA ASP A 162 -22.39 4.41 2.12
C ASP A 162 -21.41 3.85 1.07
N ALA A 163 -20.79 4.72 0.27
CA ALA A 163 -19.81 4.35 -0.75
C ALA A 163 -18.38 4.42 -0.21
N TYR A 164 -17.59 3.41 -0.57
CA TYR A 164 -16.17 3.31 -0.25
C TYR A 164 -15.32 3.55 -1.50
N CYS A 165 -14.22 4.28 -1.33
CA CYS A 165 -13.28 4.58 -2.40
C CYS A 165 -11.83 4.35 -1.94
N GLU A 166 -11.00 3.84 -2.85
CA GLU A 166 -9.55 3.80 -2.72
C GLU A 166 -8.90 4.54 -3.89
N ILE A 167 -8.01 5.47 -3.57
CA ILE A 167 -7.12 6.13 -4.51
C ILE A 167 -5.73 5.54 -4.29
N ILE A 168 -5.20 4.93 -5.34
CA ILE A 168 -4.00 4.10 -5.27
C ILE A 168 -2.88 4.81 -6.03
N PHE A 169 -1.90 5.34 -5.29
CA PHE A 169 -0.74 6.03 -5.86
C PHE A 169 0.35 5.03 -6.23
N ASP A 170 0.60 4.06 -5.36
CA ASP A 170 1.56 2.99 -5.62
C ASP A 170 1.11 1.70 -4.94
N ILE A 171 0.81 0.68 -5.75
CA ILE A 171 0.38 -0.64 -5.27
C ILE A 171 1.53 -1.38 -4.56
N LYS A 172 2.78 -1.22 -5.03
CA LYS A 172 3.96 -1.90 -4.47
C LYS A 172 4.33 -1.30 -3.12
N ALA A 173 4.40 0.03 -3.04
CA ALA A 173 4.69 0.71 -1.79
C ALA A 173 3.51 0.57 -0.80
N GLY A 174 2.28 0.49 -1.31
CA GLY A 174 1.06 0.53 -0.51
C GLY A 174 0.61 1.94 -0.18
N ASP A 175 0.99 2.92 -1.01
CA ASP A 175 0.60 4.33 -0.89
C ASP A 175 -0.84 4.51 -1.37
N ILE A 176 -1.76 4.51 -0.42
CA ILE A 176 -3.21 4.43 -0.65
C ILE A 176 -3.94 5.41 0.25
N ILE A 177 -4.80 6.24 -0.34
CA ILE A 177 -5.86 6.96 0.37
C ILE A 177 -7.13 6.14 0.25
N ARG A 178 -7.73 5.77 1.37
CA ARG A 178 -8.98 5.00 1.41
C ARG A 178 -9.98 5.60 2.35
N GLY A 179 -11.27 5.51 2.04
CA GLY A 179 -12.28 5.99 2.94
C GLY A 179 -13.65 6.16 2.32
N ARG A 180 -14.47 6.95 3.01
CA ARG A 180 -15.82 7.29 2.62
C ARG A 180 -16.06 8.78 2.80
N GLY A 181 -16.90 9.34 1.96
CA GLY A 181 -17.14 10.77 1.97
C GLY A 181 -18.53 11.14 1.52
N ASN A 182 -18.80 12.44 1.61
CA ASN A 182 -19.99 13.05 1.07
C ASN A 182 -19.61 14.15 0.07
N GLY A 183 -20.41 14.32 -0.97
CA GLY A 183 -20.26 15.43 -1.89
C GLY A 183 -20.92 15.20 -3.23
N ASP A 184 -21.03 16.27 -4.01
CA ASP A 184 -21.60 16.24 -5.35
C ASP A 184 -20.48 16.18 -6.39
N LEU A 185 -20.52 15.16 -7.24
CA LEU A 185 -19.60 14.98 -8.35
C LEU A 185 -20.33 15.09 -9.67
N LYS A 186 -19.75 15.83 -10.59
CA LYS A 186 -20.17 15.91 -11.98
C LYS A 186 -19.14 15.23 -12.87
N LEU A 187 -19.56 14.20 -13.59
CA LEU A 187 -18.73 13.45 -14.54
C LEU A 187 -19.21 13.75 -15.96
N GLN A 188 -18.30 14.13 -16.84
CA GLN A 188 -18.60 14.45 -18.23
C GLN A 188 -17.67 13.69 -19.16
N LEU A 189 -18.21 13.17 -20.25
CA LEU A 189 -17.44 12.63 -21.36
C LEU A 189 -17.99 13.24 -22.65
N ASP A 190 -17.11 13.81 -23.45
CA ASP A 190 -17.49 14.31 -24.77
C ASP A 190 -17.32 13.23 -25.86
N THR A 191 -17.84 13.50 -27.05
CA THR A 191 -17.76 12.56 -28.18
C THR A 191 -16.35 12.35 -28.73
N LYS A 192 -15.38 13.16 -28.29
CA LYS A 192 -13.95 13.05 -28.64
C LYS A 192 -13.19 12.19 -27.63
N GLY A 193 -13.84 11.77 -26.54
CA GLY A 193 -13.26 10.95 -25.48
C GLY A 193 -12.62 11.76 -24.35
N GLU A 194 -12.85 13.07 -24.30
CA GLU A 194 -12.36 13.92 -23.19
C GLU A 194 -13.24 13.69 -21.96
N PHE A 195 -12.65 13.12 -20.91
CA PHE A 195 -13.32 12.84 -19.64
C PHE A 195 -12.96 13.89 -18.60
N ASN A 196 -13.98 14.54 -18.05
CA ASN A 196 -13.86 15.60 -17.07
C ASN A 196 -14.65 15.27 -15.79
N MET A 197 -14.12 15.69 -14.65
CA MET A 197 -14.65 15.50 -13.30
C MET A 197 -14.63 16.83 -12.56
N PHE A 198 -15.76 17.19 -11.96
CA PHE A 198 -15.91 18.41 -11.18
C PHE A 198 -16.59 18.11 -9.84
N GLY A 199 -16.22 18.86 -8.81
CA GLY A 199 -16.87 18.78 -7.51
C GLY A 199 -15.90 18.50 -6.38
N LEU A 200 -16.44 18.36 -5.18
CA LEU A 200 -15.68 18.22 -3.95
C LEU A 200 -16.21 17.03 -3.17
N ILE A 201 -15.31 16.16 -2.71
CA ILE A 201 -15.62 15.10 -1.76
C ILE A 201 -14.96 15.42 -0.43
N GLU A 202 -15.76 15.50 0.63
CA GLU A 202 -15.29 15.64 2.00
C GLU A 202 -15.27 14.25 2.67
N PHE A 203 -14.17 13.93 3.35
CA PHE A 203 -14.03 12.66 4.06
C PHE A 203 -14.87 12.66 5.35
N THR A 204 -15.69 11.61 5.49
CA THR A 204 -16.39 11.29 6.75
C THR A 204 -15.61 10.32 7.62
N GLU A 205 -14.93 9.37 6.97
CA GLU A 205 -13.99 8.43 7.55
C GLU A 205 -12.93 8.09 6.49
N GLY A 206 -11.69 7.86 6.91
CA GLY A 206 -10.66 7.47 5.97
C GLY A 206 -9.29 7.29 6.61
N TRP A 207 -8.41 6.68 5.83
CA TRP A 207 -7.05 6.38 6.20
C TRP A 207 -6.13 6.66 5.03
N TYR A 208 -4.92 7.10 5.36
CA TYR A 208 -3.84 7.25 4.43
C TYR A 208 -2.68 6.35 4.85
N ASN A 209 -2.34 5.40 4.00
CA ASN A 209 -1.17 4.54 4.20
C ASN A 209 0.07 5.29 3.72
N PHE A 210 0.72 5.99 4.66
CA PHE A 210 1.96 6.68 4.38
C PHE A 210 3.11 5.70 4.29
N THR A 211 3.81 5.75 3.16
CA THR A 211 4.97 4.92 2.86
C THR A 211 6.20 5.79 2.71
N LEU A 212 7.18 5.63 3.59
CA LEU A 212 8.45 6.32 3.47
C LEU A 212 9.53 5.34 2.98
N TYR A 213 9.93 5.50 1.71
CA TYR A 213 10.99 4.75 1.02
C TYR A 213 10.88 3.22 1.17
N ASP A 214 9.66 2.67 1.07
CA ASP A 214 9.33 1.22 1.17
C ASP A 214 9.68 0.53 2.51
N ILE A 215 10.23 1.26 3.48
CA ILE A 215 10.68 0.71 4.77
C ILE A 215 9.62 0.92 5.85
N ILE A 216 8.91 2.05 5.79
CA ILE A 216 7.94 2.44 6.81
C ILE A 216 6.58 2.50 6.18
N ASN A 217 5.68 1.60 6.58
CA ASN A 217 4.26 1.67 6.26
C ASN A 217 3.49 2.01 7.55
N LYS A 218 2.95 3.23 7.62
CA LYS A 218 2.08 3.68 8.73
C LYS A 218 0.76 4.18 8.21
N GLU A 219 -0.30 3.71 8.84
CA GLU A 219 -1.63 4.19 8.60
C GLU A 219 -1.92 5.44 9.44
N PHE A 220 -2.22 6.54 8.75
CA PHE A 220 -2.70 7.78 9.33
C PHE A 220 -4.22 7.86 9.19
N GLU A 221 -4.92 8.21 10.26
CA GLU A 221 -6.37 8.43 10.25
C GLU A 221 -6.69 9.82 9.71
N ILE A 222 -7.46 9.89 8.63
CA ILE A 222 -7.90 11.15 8.00
C ILE A 222 -8.86 11.85 8.94
N GLN A 223 -8.55 13.11 9.24
CA GLN A 223 -9.35 13.96 10.11
C GLN A 223 -10.51 14.58 9.35
N ARG A 224 -11.62 14.81 10.05
CA ARG A 224 -12.80 15.52 9.51
C ARG A 224 -12.42 16.89 8.96
N GLY A 225 -13.11 17.32 7.89
CA GLY A 225 -12.79 18.53 7.15
C GLY A 225 -11.75 18.33 6.04
N SER A 226 -11.11 17.17 5.97
CA SER A 226 -10.25 16.79 4.84
C SER A 226 -11.07 16.56 3.59
N ARG A 227 -10.55 16.96 2.42
CA ARG A 227 -11.28 16.91 1.15
C ARG A 227 -10.39 16.76 -0.07
N ILE A 228 -11.00 16.33 -1.18
CA ILE A 228 -10.41 16.33 -2.52
C ILE A 228 -11.35 17.09 -3.45
N THR A 229 -10.80 17.97 -4.29
CA THR A 229 -11.57 18.80 -5.22
C THR A 229 -11.09 18.61 -6.65
N TRP A 230 -12.02 18.46 -7.59
CA TRP A 230 -11.72 18.37 -9.01
C TRP A 230 -12.31 19.57 -9.77
N PHE A 231 -11.54 20.07 -10.75
CA PHE A 231 -11.87 21.24 -11.56
C PHE A 231 -11.88 20.93 -13.08
N GLY A 232 -11.91 19.65 -13.47
CA GLY A 232 -11.83 19.23 -14.86
C GLY A 232 -11.07 17.91 -15.00
N ASP A 233 -9.74 17.94 -15.03
CA ASP A 233 -8.95 16.72 -15.20
C ASP A 233 -9.11 15.77 -13.99
N PRO A 234 -9.56 14.51 -14.18
CA PRO A 234 -9.69 13.52 -13.12
C PRO A 234 -8.38 13.19 -12.39
N TYR A 235 -7.23 13.36 -13.05
CA TYR A 235 -5.90 13.12 -12.47
C TYR A 235 -5.34 14.33 -11.72
N ALA A 236 -5.88 15.53 -11.96
CA ALA A 236 -5.45 16.77 -11.34
C ALA A 236 -6.35 17.17 -10.14
N GLY A 237 -6.79 16.18 -9.36
CA GLY A 237 -7.51 16.47 -8.10
C GLY A 237 -6.61 17.23 -7.13
N GLU A 238 -7.16 18.24 -6.47
CA GLU A 238 -6.48 19.04 -5.44
C GLU A 238 -6.77 18.45 -4.05
N LEU A 239 -5.72 18.00 -3.36
CA LEU A 239 -5.77 17.48 -2.01
C LEU A 239 -5.73 18.62 -1.00
N ASN A 240 -6.55 18.49 0.04
CA ASN A 240 -6.42 19.24 1.28
C ASN A 240 -6.79 18.27 2.40
N ILE A 241 -5.84 17.42 2.76
CA ILE A 241 -6.04 16.31 3.68
C ILE A 241 -5.18 16.52 4.91
N THR A 242 -5.80 16.51 6.08
CA THR A 242 -5.11 16.40 7.36
C THR A 242 -5.34 15.01 7.92
N ALA A 243 -4.28 14.27 8.15
CA ALA A 243 -4.34 12.93 8.73
C ALA A 243 -3.47 12.86 9.99
N SER A 244 -3.71 11.87 10.85
CA SER A 244 -3.01 11.79 12.12
C SER A 244 -2.63 10.36 12.52
N TYR A 245 -1.47 10.22 13.15
CA TYR A 245 -0.97 8.97 13.70
C TYR A 245 -0.72 9.15 15.20
N ASN A 246 -1.42 8.37 16.01
CA ASN A 246 -1.34 8.44 17.47
C ASN A 246 -0.30 7.44 18.01
N GLN A 247 0.55 7.90 18.91
CA GLN A 247 1.58 7.09 19.56
C GLN A 247 1.78 7.52 21.01
N LEU A 248 2.12 6.57 21.89
CA LEU A 248 2.55 6.88 23.25
C LEU A 248 4.06 7.12 23.30
N ALA A 249 4.49 8.30 23.76
CA ALA A 249 5.90 8.68 23.91
C ALA A 249 6.15 9.39 25.24
N SER A 250 7.35 9.20 25.82
CA SER A 250 7.81 10.00 26.96
C SER A 250 8.30 11.35 26.47
N LEU A 251 8.00 12.41 27.24
CA LEU A 251 8.48 13.77 26.99
C LEU A 251 9.85 14.05 27.62
N GLY A 252 10.42 13.12 28.40
CA GLY A 252 11.74 13.28 29.01
C GLY A 252 12.82 13.78 28.03
N PRO A 253 12.97 13.19 26.83
CA PRO A 253 13.98 13.60 25.87
C PRO A 253 13.87 15.05 25.36
N ILE A 254 12.70 15.68 25.45
CA ILE A 254 12.51 17.07 25.01
C ILE A 254 12.68 18.09 26.15
N ILE A 255 12.89 17.61 27.39
CA ILE A 255 13.12 18.47 28.55
C ILE A 255 14.59 18.93 28.53
N PRO A 256 14.87 20.25 28.58
CA PRO A 256 16.23 20.76 28.52
C PRO A 256 17.09 20.43 29.75
N ASP A 257 16.47 20.33 30.93
CA ASP A 257 17.15 20.07 32.19
C ASP A 257 17.35 18.55 32.37
N PRO A 258 18.60 18.06 32.38
CA PRO A 258 18.89 16.63 32.45
C PRO A 258 18.51 15.99 33.81
N ASP A 259 18.54 16.74 34.90
CA ASP A 259 18.18 16.21 36.23
C ASP A 259 16.68 15.94 36.29
N ILE A 260 15.90 16.81 35.64
CA ILE A 260 14.46 16.65 35.49
C ILE A 260 14.14 15.58 34.43
N ALA A 261 14.78 15.63 33.27
CA ALA A 261 14.52 14.76 32.11
C ALA A 261 14.66 13.27 32.42
N ASN A 262 15.61 12.91 33.29
CA ASN A 262 15.91 11.52 33.65
C ASN A 262 15.09 10.98 34.82
N SER A 263 14.29 11.84 35.47
CA SER A 263 13.45 11.47 36.59
C SER A 263 12.45 10.36 36.24
N ILE A 264 12.19 9.47 37.19
CA ILE A 264 11.23 8.35 37.03
C ILE A 264 9.83 8.89 36.67
N ALA A 265 9.45 10.02 37.25
CA ALA A 265 8.17 10.67 37.01
C ALA A 265 7.96 11.07 35.53
N LEU A 266 9.02 11.39 34.78
CA LEU A 266 8.96 11.78 33.38
C LEU A 266 9.18 10.63 32.37
N ARG A 267 9.48 9.41 32.85
CA ARG A 267 9.52 8.20 32.00
C ARG A 267 8.13 7.77 31.53
N ARG A 268 7.06 8.26 32.15
CA ARG A 268 5.68 7.98 31.76
C ARG A 268 5.43 8.43 30.31
N LYS A 269 4.75 7.58 29.54
CA LYS A 269 4.36 7.88 28.16
C LYS A 269 3.01 8.57 28.12
N TYR A 270 2.88 9.57 27.26
CA TYR A 270 1.66 10.33 27.01
C TYR A 270 1.26 10.21 25.53
N PRO A 271 -0.03 10.40 25.20
CA PRO A 271 -0.50 10.46 23.83
C PRO A 271 0.14 11.62 23.07
N VAL A 272 0.79 11.28 21.97
CA VAL A 272 1.38 12.20 21.01
C VAL A 272 0.84 11.84 19.63
N GLN A 273 0.42 12.87 18.90
CA GLN A 273 -0.14 12.76 17.58
C GLN A 273 0.82 13.37 16.58
N VAL A 274 1.31 12.56 15.65
CA VAL A 274 1.96 13.04 14.43
C VAL A 274 0.86 13.43 13.47
N VAL A 275 0.83 14.70 13.07
CA VAL A 275 -0.13 15.23 12.10
C VAL A 275 0.56 15.33 10.75
N LEU A 276 -0.05 14.74 9.73
CA LEU A 276 0.33 14.83 8.35
C LEU A 276 -0.64 15.76 7.62
N LYS A 277 -0.12 16.67 6.80
CA LYS A 277 -0.90 17.51 5.89
C LYS A 277 -0.44 17.23 4.46
N LEU A 278 -1.41 16.90 3.62
CA LEU A 278 -1.23 16.71 2.19
C LEU A 278 -2.02 17.80 1.47
N ASP A 279 -1.31 18.70 0.81
CA ASP A 279 -1.89 19.88 0.14
C ASP A 279 -1.41 19.97 -1.31
N GLY A 280 -2.28 20.33 -2.24
CA GLY A 280 -1.92 20.55 -3.65
C GLY A 280 -2.31 19.39 -4.59
N PRO A 281 -1.72 19.33 -5.79
CA PRO A 281 -2.07 18.34 -6.80
C PRO A 281 -1.83 16.91 -6.32
N MET A 282 -2.83 16.05 -6.51
CA MET A 282 -2.84 14.67 -6.04
C MET A 282 -1.67 13.82 -6.57
N LEU A 283 -1.17 14.09 -7.77
CA LEU A 283 0.01 13.40 -8.33
C LEU A 283 1.34 13.81 -7.68
N THR A 284 1.42 15.02 -7.14
CA THR A 284 2.64 15.58 -6.54
C THR A 284 2.26 16.45 -5.33
N PRO A 285 1.70 15.86 -4.27
CA PRO A 285 1.20 16.63 -3.15
C PRO A 285 2.36 17.21 -2.33
N ASN A 286 2.17 18.39 -1.77
CA ASN A 286 3.05 18.93 -0.76
C ASN A 286 2.79 18.21 0.57
N ILE A 287 3.85 17.65 1.14
CA ILE A 287 3.79 16.87 2.37
C ILE A 287 4.36 17.71 3.51
N ASN A 288 3.52 18.05 4.48
CA ASN A 288 3.91 18.77 5.68
C ASN A 288 3.57 17.96 6.93
N PHE A 289 4.36 18.13 7.97
CA PHE A 289 4.15 17.46 9.24
C PHE A 289 3.95 18.48 10.37
N ASP A 290 3.32 18.03 11.44
CA ASP A 290 3.25 18.70 12.73
C ASP A 290 3.20 17.65 13.85
N ILE A 291 3.51 18.04 15.09
CA ILE A 291 3.38 17.19 16.26
C ILE A 291 2.46 17.88 17.27
N LYS A 292 1.49 17.12 17.79
CA LYS A 292 0.59 17.56 18.85
C LYS A 292 0.69 16.62 20.03
N ALA A 293 0.62 17.17 21.24
CA ALA A 293 0.50 16.41 22.46
C ALA A 293 -0.56 17.11 23.31
N ASN A 294 -1.73 16.49 23.39
CA ASN A 294 -2.87 17.02 24.15
C ASN A 294 -2.93 16.35 25.52
N ASP A 295 -3.66 16.97 26.45
CA ASP A 295 -3.94 16.40 27.78
C ASP A 295 -2.68 16.07 28.59
N LEU A 296 -1.63 16.88 28.40
CA LEU A 296 -0.40 16.76 29.17
C LEU A 296 -0.60 17.27 30.61
N PRO A 297 -0.07 16.57 31.63
CA PRO A 297 -0.18 16.99 33.01
C PRO A 297 0.55 18.31 33.26
N GLN A 298 -0.10 19.18 34.01
CA GLN A 298 0.38 20.54 34.31
C GLN A 298 1.10 20.65 35.65
N ASN A 299 1.17 19.58 36.46
CA ASN A 299 1.83 19.64 37.76
C ASN A 299 2.38 18.28 38.16
N ILE A 300 3.52 17.91 37.58
CA ILE A 300 4.26 16.70 37.99
C ILE A 300 5.32 17.14 38.97
N MET A 301 5.27 16.63 40.20
CA MET A 301 6.35 16.83 41.16
C MET A 301 7.53 15.93 40.76
N VAL A 302 8.69 16.54 40.55
CA VAL A 302 9.95 15.86 40.27
C VAL A 302 10.93 16.16 41.39
N GLU A 303 11.35 15.14 42.11
CA GLU A 303 12.46 15.25 43.06
C GLU A 303 13.77 15.54 42.32
N THR A 304 14.36 16.71 42.61
CA THR A 304 15.72 17.07 42.20
C THR A 304 16.60 17.31 43.42
N ASP A 305 17.90 17.50 43.22
CA ASP A 305 18.85 17.84 44.30
C ASP A 305 18.50 19.16 45.02
N ALA A 306 17.74 20.04 44.36
CA ALA A 306 17.24 21.29 44.91
C ALA A 306 15.86 21.16 45.62
N GLY A 307 15.34 19.94 45.76
CA GLY A 307 14.03 19.63 46.32
C GLY A 307 12.93 19.43 45.26
N PRO A 308 11.69 19.09 45.66
CA PRO A 308 10.61 18.81 44.71
C PRO A 308 10.29 20.04 43.83
N GLN A 309 10.41 19.88 42.51
CA GLN A 309 10.09 20.91 41.52
C GLN A 309 8.83 20.55 40.73
N PRO A 310 7.85 21.46 40.58
CA PRO A 310 6.68 21.22 39.74
C PRO A 310 7.03 21.41 38.27
N VAL A 311 6.81 20.36 37.46
CA VAL A 311 7.02 20.36 36.01
C VAL A 311 5.69 20.42 35.28
N ARG A 312 5.61 21.39 34.36
CA ARG A 312 4.48 21.64 33.47
C ARG A 312 4.75 21.06 32.08
N LEU A 313 4.29 19.83 31.80
CA LEU A 313 4.62 19.16 30.54
C LEU A 313 4.01 19.85 29.31
N ASP A 314 2.83 20.45 29.47
CA ASP A 314 2.19 21.30 28.46
C ASP A 314 3.10 22.47 28.04
N PHE A 315 3.67 23.17 29.02
CA PHE A 315 4.56 24.29 28.77
C PHE A 315 5.86 23.84 28.10
N GLN A 316 6.47 22.77 28.61
CA GLN A 316 7.72 22.23 28.07
C GLN A 316 7.55 21.74 26.62
N PHE A 317 6.46 21.03 26.32
CA PHE A 317 6.15 20.60 24.96
C PHE A 317 5.95 21.77 24.00
N ASN A 318 5.20 22.81 24.40
CA ASN A 318 4.99 23.99 23.57
C ASN A 318 6.30 24.78 23.36
N ALA A 319 7.13 24.92 24.39
CA ALA A 319 8.44 25.57 24.28
C ALA A 319 9.39 24.80 23.35
N PHE A 320 9.37 23.47 23.41
CA PHE A 320 10.09 22.60 22.47
C PHE A 320 9.55 22.79 21.05
N LYS A 321 8.23 22.68 20.85
CA LYS A 321 7.57 22.81 19.55
C LYS A 321 7.88 24.15 18.87
N ASN A 322 7.89 25.25 19.62
CA ASN A 322 8.19 26.58 19.10
C ASN A 322 9.64 26.78 18.62
N LYS A 323 10.54 25.86 18.99
CA LYS A 323 11.95 25.87 18.56
C LYS A 323 12.23 24.92 17.38
N LEU A 324 11.24 24.12 16.97
CA LEU A 324 11.41 23.18 15.85
C LEU A 324 11.42 23.95 14.54
N ASP A 325 12.55 23.93 13.85
CA ASP A 325 12.57 24.23 12.42
C ASP A 325 12.04 23.03 11.61
N GLU A 326 11.92 23.19 10.30
CA GLU A 326 11.36 22.16 9.43
C GLU A 326 12.18 20.86 9.43
N GLN A 327 13.51 20.97 9.51
CA GLN A 327 14.40 19.80 9.48
C GLN A 327 14.31 19.02 10.79
N GLU A 328 14.35 19.73 11.91
CA GLU A 328 14.19 19.17 13.24
C GLU A 328 12.80 18.57 13.43
N LEU A 329 11.74 19.22 12.94
CA LEU A 329 10.39 18.67 12.96
C LEU A 329 10.30 17.33 12.21
N LYS A 330 10.84 17.25 10.99
CA LYS A 330 10.89 16.00 10.22
C LYS A 330 11.67 14.91 10.96
N ARG A 331 12.78 15.25 11.62
CA ARG A 331 13.55 14.33 12.47
C ARG A 331 12.72 13.78 13.62
N GLN A 332 12.00 14.65 14.32
CA GLN A 332 11.15 14.26 15.45
C GLN A 332 9.98 13.38 15.01
N VAL A 333 9.35 13.72 13.88
CA VAL A 333 8.28 12.92 13.26
C VAL A 333 8.78 11.52 12.91
N PHE A 334 9.94 11.41 12.26
CA PHE A 334 10.56 10.13 11.96
C PHE A 334 10.83 9.32 13.23
N SER A 335 11.40 9.96 14.26
CA SER A 335 11.65 9.31 15.56
C SER A 335 10.35 8.81 16.22
N LEU A 336 9.25 9.56 16.13
CA LEU A 336 7.97 9.14 16.68
C LEU A 336 7.33 7.98 15.90
N ILE A 337 7.48 7.97 14.57
CA ILE A 337 6.94 6.93 13.69
C ILE A 337 7.71 5.61 13.83
N VAL A 338 9.05 5.70 13.81
CA VAL A 338 9.95 4.54 13.77
C VAL A 338 10.34 4.09 15.17
N LEU A 339 10.88 5.02 15.97
CA LEU A 339 11.44 4.74 17.30
C LEU A 339 10.41 4.88 18.43
N ARG A 340 9.22 5.40 18.13
CA ARG A 340 8.12 5.59 19.11
C ARG A 340 8.50 6.49 20.31
N ARG A 341 9.40 7.44 20.10
CA ARG A 341 9.87 8.41 21.11
C ARG A 341 10.37 9.70 20.46
N PHE A 342 10.52 10.76 21.23
CA PHE A 342 11.22 11.96 20.79
C PHE A 342 12.73 11.73 20.70
N SER A 343 13.37 12.42 19.76
CA SER A 343 14.82 12.55 19.70
C SER A 343 15.26 13.67 20.67
N PRO A 344 16.34 13.50 21.43
CA PRO A 344 16.90 14.60 22.22
C PRO A 344 17.27 15.79 21.31
N PRO A 345 16.97 17.04 21.71
CA PRO A 345 17.47 18.21 21.01
C PRO A 345 18.99 18.25 21.10
N GLU A 346 19.64 18.80 20.07
CA GLU A 346 21.10 18.98 20.00
C GLU A 346 21.62 19.63 21.30
N SER A 347 22.28 18.85 22.15
CA SER A 347 22.93 19.35 23.35
C SER A 347 24.26 20.01 22.99
N PHE A 348 24.21 21.13 22.27
CA PHE A 348 25.38 21.99 22.05
C PHE A 348 25.54 22.94 23.25
N ASN A 349 26.23 22.46 24.29
CA ASN A 349 27.00 23.31 25.20
C ASN A 349 28.16 22.50 25.79
N THR A 350 29.29 22.58 25.10
CA THR A 350 30.58 22.05 25.51
C THR A 350 31.25 22.97 26.52
N SER A 351 30.95 22.76 27.80
CA SER A 351 31.95 22.93 28.85
C SER A 351 32.44 21.56 29.28
N GLY A 352 33.44 21.03 28.57
CA GLY A 352 34.33 20.01 29.11
C GLY A 352 33.79 18.58 29.25
N SER A 353 33.14 18.03 28.23
CA SER A 353 33.08 16.57 28.02
C SER A 353 32.58 16.28 26.60
N VAL A 354 33.41 15.64 25.79
CA VAL A 354 33.09 15.29 24.41
C VAL A 354 32.16 14.07 24.41
N VAL A 355 30.85 14.31 24.26
CA VAL A 355 29.87 13.28 23.90
C VAL A 355 29.21 13.71 22.59
N SER A 356 29.87 13.36 21.49
CA SER A 356 29.41 13.59 20.13
C SER A 356 29.54 12.29 19.36
N SER A 357 28.47 11.46 19.31
CA SER A 357 28.48 10.26 18.45
C SER A 357 27.11 9.67 18.09
N VAL A 358 26.01 10.44 18.19
CA VAL A 358 24.70 9.95 17.66
C VAL A 358 23.94 10.99 16.81
N SER A 359 24.22 12.29 16.96
CA SER A 359 23.52 13.33 16.17
C SER A 359 24.01 13.44 14.71
N GLU A 360 25.28 13.14 14.43
CA GLU A 360 25.83 13.20 13.06
C GLU A 360 25.36 12.06 12.14
N LEU A 361 24.81 10.98 12.69
CA LEU A 361 24.39 9.82 11.90
C LEU A 361 22.96 9.93 11.34
N LEU A 362 22.11 10.77 11.92
CA LEU A 362 20.74 10.95 11.43
C LEU A 362 20.61 12.04 10.36
N SER A 363 21.54 13.00 10.28
CA SER A 363 21.45 14.11 9.32
C SER A 363 22.28 13.89 8.06
N ASN A 364 23.52 13.39 8.17
CA ASN A 364 24.46 13.38 7.04
C ASN A 364 24.57 12.05 6.29
N GLN A 365 24.23 10.93 6.93
CA GLN A 365 24.19 9.62 6.25
C GLN A 365 22.79 9.32 5.70
N LEU A 366 21.72 9.73 6.40
CA LEU A 366 20.34 9.50 5.98
C LEU A 366 20.04 10.13 4.60
N SER A 367 20.66 11.28 4.28
CA SER A 367 20.57 11.93 2.97
C SER A 367 21.18 11.09 1.82
N TYR A 368 22.18 10.26 2.09
CA TYR A 368 22.78 9.35 1.10
C TYR A 368 21.95 8.07 0.91
N TRP A 369 21.40 7.50 2.00
CA TRP A 369 20.42 6.40 1.95
C TRP A 369 19.12 6.80 1.24
N LEU A 370 18.72 8.08 1.35
CA LEU A 370 17.51 8.67 0.76
C LEU A 370 17.55 8.86 -0.77
N SER A 371 18.69 8.64 -1.43
CA SER A 371 18.89 9.06 -2.82
C SER A 371 18.85 7.94 -3.87
N GLN A 372 18.88 6.66 -3.47
CA GLN A 372 18.94 5.53 -4.42
C GLN A 372 18.22 4.30 -3.85
N VAL A 373 16.89 4.25 -3.98
CA VAL A 373 16.14 3.02 -3.71
C VAL A 373 15.90 2.30 -5.03
N ASP A 374 16.66 1.23 -5.19
CA ASP A 374 16.47 0.16 -6.17
C ASP A 374 15.61 -0.93 -5.49
N GLU A 375 14.70 -1.56 -6.23
CA GLU A 375 13.75 -2.59 -5.73
C GLU A 375 14.44 -3.81 -5.09
N ASN A 376 15.77 -3.91 -5.17
CA ASN A 376 16.60 -5.01 -4.66
C ASN A 376 17.15 -4.80 -3.23
N LEU A 377 16.85 -3.68 -2.57
CA LEU A 377 17.32 -3.37 -1.21
C LEU A 377 16.29 -3.78 -0.13
N GLU A 378 16.67 -4.70 0.76
CA GLU A 378 15.94 -5.08 1.98
C GLU A 378 16.58 -4.43 3.22
N VAL A 379 15.79 -3.76 4.05
CA VAL A 379 16.23 -3.17 5.34
C VAL A 379 15.45 -3.79 6.49
N ASP A 380 16.16 -4.35 7.45
CA ASP A 380 15.60 -4.96 8.66
C ASP A 380 16.13 -4.24 9.90
N VAL A 381 15.21 -3.85 10.80
CA VAL A 381 15.51 -3.06 12.00
C VAL A 381 15.01 -3.85 13.21
N ASP A 382 15.94 -4.44 13.95
CA ASP A 382 15.62 -5.16 15.18
C ASP A 382 15.88 -4.26 16.40
N VAL A 383 14.81 -4.03 17.16
CA VAL A 383 14.83 -3.31 18.44
C VAL A 383 14.23 -4.24 19.47
N ALA A 384 15.08 -5.06 20.10
CA ALA A 384 14.68 -5.84 21.26
C ALA A 384 14.17 -4.90 22.37
N ALA A 385 13.12 -5.31 23.06
CA ALA A 385 12.27 -4.45 23.87
C ALA A 385 12.96 -3.76 25.08
N MET A 386 12.54 -2.50 25.30
CA MET A 386 12.23 -1.82 26.57
C MET A 386 13.21 -1.95 27.77
N ASP A 387 14.45 -1.46 27.65
CA ASP A 387 15.13 -0.82 28.80
C ASP A 387 16.18 0.22 28.35
N GLN A 388 16.56 1.11 29.26
CA GLN A 388 17.39 2.30 29.04
C GLN A 388 18.84 1.97 28.65
N GLU A 389 19.32 0.75 28.91
CA GLU A 389 20.63 0.24 28.43
C GLU A 389 20.59 -0.31 26.99
N THR A 390 19.41 -0.53 26.43
CA THR A 390 19.20 -1.26 25.15
C THR A 390 19.53 -0.43 23.91
N PHE A 391 19.78 0.88 24.07
CA PHE A 391 20.30 1.74 23.00
C PHE A 391 21.64 1.24 22.43
N ASN A 392 22.40 0.48 23.22
CA ASN A 392 23.65 -0.14 22.78
C ASN A 392 23.45 -1.37 21.87
N THR A 393 22.21 -1.83 21.70
CA THR A 393 21.89 -3.04 20.93
C THR A 393 21.08 -2.77 19.66
N PHE A 394 20.97 -1.50 19.24
CA PHE A 394 20.36 -1.17 17.96
C PHE A 394 21.10 -1.91 16.85
N GLN A 395 20.39 -2.80 16.15
CA GLN A 395 20.90 -3.60 15.05
C GLN A 395 20.20 -3.18 13.76
N LEU A 396 20.98 -2.64 12.83
CA LEU A 396 20.53 -2.31 11.48
C LEU A 396 21.10 -3.35 10.51
N ARG A 397 20.23 -4.11 9.85
CA ARG A 397 20.59 -5.09 8.83
C ARG A 397 20.16 -4.60 7.46
N LEU A 398 21.11 -4.57 6.54
CA LEU A 398 20.94 -4.03 5.19
C LEU A 398 21.32 -5.12 4.21
N SER A 399 20.37 -5.66 3.46
CA SER A 399 20.62 -6.70 2.47
C SER A 399 20.31 -6.19 1.07
N TYR A 400 21.20 -6.40 0.11
CA TYR A 400 20.95 -6.09 -1.29
C TYR A 400 21.12 -7.35 -2.13
N THR A 401 20.18 -7.61 -3.03
CA THR A 401 20.16 -8.83 -3.84
C THR A 401 20.37 -8.53 -5.33
N PHE A 402 21.45 -9.04 -5.90
CA PHE A 402 21.81 -8.92 -7.31
C PHE A 402 21.57 -10.22 -8.08
N LEU A 403 21.70 -10.16 -9.41
CA LEU A 403 21.74 -11.33 -10.31
C LEU A 403 20.49 -12.23 -10.21
N ASN A 404 19.29 -11.62 -10.21
CA ASN A 404 18.00 -12.31 -10.09
C ASN A 404 17.93 -13.26 -8.88
N GLY A 405 18.41 -12.80 -7.71
CA GLY A 405 18.37 -13.61 -6.48
C GLY A 405 19.61 -14.46 -6.21
N ARG A 406 20.63 -14.44 -7.09
CA ARG A 406 21.81 -15.31 -6.95
C ARG A 406 22.91 -14.77 -6.06
N LEU A 407 23.04 -13.45 -5.93
CA LEU A 407 24.05 -12.82 -5.09
C LEU A 407 23.36 -11.93 -4.07
N ARG A 408 23.53 -12.20 -2.78
CA ARG A 408 22.99 -11.38 -1.69
C ARG A 408 24.15 -10.83 -0.87
N VAL A 409 24.22 -9.51 -0.73
CA VAL A 409 25.17 -8.82 0.13
C VAL A 409 24.41 -8.27 1.32
N THR A 410 24.74 -8.72 2.52
CA THR A 410 24.12 -8.31 3.78
C THR A 410 25.14 -7.60 4.65
N ARG A 411 24.76 -6.49 5.28
CA ARG A 411 25.58 -5.74 6.23
C ARG A 411 24.79 -5.56 7.51
N ASP A 412 25.35 -6.02 8.62
CA ASP A 412 24.77 -5.96 9.96
C ASP A 412 25.58 -4.96 10.79
N GLY A 413 24.96 -3.86 11.21
CA GLY A 413 25.58 -2.87 12.08
C GLY A 413 24.99 -2.95 13.48
N THR A 414 25.80 -3.20 14.50
CA THR A 414 25.41 -3.06 15.92
C THR A 414 26.09 -1.82 16.50
N PHE A 415 25.33 -0.95 17.16
CA PHE A 415 25.86 0.31 17.69
C PHE A 415 26.15 0.21 19.20
N ASN A 416 27.36 -0.23 19.55
CA ASN A 416 27.83 -0.21 20.93
C ASN A 416 28.41 1.17 21.29
N ASN A 417 27.81 1.88 22.24
CA ASN A 417 28.24 3.23 22.67
C ASN A 417 29.47 3.21 23.63
N GLN A 418 30.36 2.22 23.53
CA GLN A 418 31.60 2.15 24.32
C GLN A 418 32.82 2.48 23.44
N TYR A 419 33.02 3.77 23.15
CA TYR A 419 34.32 4.23 22.67
C TYR A 419 35.25 4.43 23.87
N THR A 420 36.08 3.42 24.13
CA THR A 420 37.30 3.60 24.93
C THR A 420 38.41 4.06 23.98
N ASN A 421 39.13 5.11 24.35
CA ASN A 421 40.24 5.75 23.62
C ASN A 421 41.31 4.78 23.07
N GLN A 422 41.08 4.14 21.92
CA GLN A 422 42.13 3.46 21.16
C GLN A 422 41.87 3.60 19.64
N ASN A 423 42.87 4.16 18.95
CA ASN A 423 42.94 4.42 17.51
C ASN A 423 42.93 3.14 16.64
N ASN A 424 41.91 2.30 16.75
CA ASN A 424 41.72 1.16 15.87
C ASN A 424 40.50 1.40 14.96
N LEU A 425 40.80 1.78 13.71
CA LEU A 425 39.89 1.95 12.57
C LEU A 425 39.08 0.68 12.21
N SER A 426 39.31 -0.45 12.90
CA SER A 426 38.58 -1.71 12.71
C SER A 426 37.23 -1.79 13.43
N SER A 427 36.92 -0.87 14.34
CA SER A 427 35.68 -0.88 15.13
C SER A 427 34.47 -0.22 14.45
N ILE A 428 34.69 0.51 13.35
CA ILE A 428 33.64 1.17 12.54
C ILE A 428 33.21 0.31 11.34
N ALA A 429 33.88 -0.83 11.11
CA ALA A 429 33.54 -1.78 10.07
C ALA A 429 32.50 -2.79 10.60
N GLY A 430 31.21 -2.50 10.40
CA GLY A 430 30.11 -3.42 10.73
C GLY A 430 30.25 -4.81 10.08
N ASP A 431 29.54 -5.78 10.63
CA ASP A 431 29.50 -7.16 10.15
C ASP A 431 28.96 -7.19 8.72
N TRP A 432 29.51 -8.05 7.87
CA TRP A 432 29.02 -8.22 6.51
C TRP A 432 29.01 -9.68 6.12
N THR A 433 28.11 -10.03 5.20
CA THR A 433 27.92 -11.37 4.67
C THR A 433 27.63 -11.27 3.19
N VAL A 434 28.29 -12.09 2.37
CA VAL A 434 28.02 -12.24 0.95
C VAL A 434 27.65 -13.69 0.69
N ASP A 435 26.40 -13.92 0.27
CA ASP A 435 25.89 -15.23 -0.13
C ASP A 435 25.79 -15.28 -1.66
N TYR A 436 26.40 -16.29 -2.28
CA TYR A 436 26.30 -16.56 -3.71
C TYR A 436 25.79 -17.98 -3.98
N LEU A 437 24.67 -18.10 -4.69
CA LEU A 437 24.09 -19.38 -5.11
C LEU A 437 24.88 -19.94 -6.30
N LEU A 438 25.58 -21.05 -6.10
CA LEU A 438 26.33 -21.74 -7.15
C LEU A 438 25.43 -22.58 -8.06
N THR A 439 24.32 -23.12 -7.53
CA THR A 439 23.35 -23.89 -8.31
C THR A 439 22.04 -23.14 -8.46
N ALA A 440 21.40 -23.30 -9.63
CA ALA A 440 20.11 -22.66 -9.93
C ALA A 440 18.97 -23.14 -9.01
N ASP A 441 19.11 -24.31 -8.40
CA ASP A 441 18.17 -24.88 -7.42
C ASP A 441 18.48 -24.44 -5.98
N GLY A 442 19.48 -23.58 -5.76
CA GLY A 442 19.83 -23.00 -4.46
C GLY A 442 20.48 -23.95 -3.45
N LYS A 443 20.70 -25.22 -3.83
CA LYS A 443 21.24 -26.24 -2.91
C LYS A 443 22.69 -26.01 -2.54
N LEU A 444 23.50 -25.50 -3.46
CA LEU A 444 24.90 -25.21 -3.21
C LEU A 444 25.10 -23.69 -3.19
N LYS A 445 25.62 -23.16 -2.08
CA LYS A 445 25.93 -21.74 -1.95
C LYS A 445 27.28 -21.52 -1.29
N VAL A 446 27.96 -20.47 -1.71
CA VAL A 446 29.17 -19.95 -1.06
C VAL A 446 28.76 -18.78 -0.21
N LYS A 447 29.21 -18.77 1.04
CA LYS A 447 28.95 -17.69 1.98
C LYS A 447 30.28 -17.16 2.51
N MET A 448 30.57 -15.92 2.21
CA MET A 448 31.67 -15.17 2.80
C MET A 448 31.11 -14.28 3.89
N TYR A 449 31.80 -14.14 5.01
CA TYR A 449 31.32 -13.29 6.10
C TYR A 449 32.48 -12.70 6.87
N ASN A 450 32.19 -11.57 7.49
CA ASN A 450 32.97 -10.96 8.54
C ASN A 450 32.04 -10.67 9.71
N ARG A 451 32.37 -11.20 10.89
CA ARG A 451 31.55 -11.07 12.11
C ARG A 451 32.39 -10.67 13.30
N THR A 452 31.88 -9.73 14.07
CA THR A 452 32.51 -9.28 15.31
C THR A 452 32.03 -10.16 16.46
N ASN A 453 32.94 -10.92 17.07
CA ASN A 453 32.61 -11.78 18.20
C ASN A 453 32.76 -11.00 19.50
N VAL A 454 31.65 -10.74 20.17
CA VAL A 454 31.63 -10.16 21.52
C VAL A 454 31.60 -11.32 22.52
N ASN A 455 32.65 -11.44 23.36
CA ASN A 455 32.71 -12.46 24.40
C ASN A 455 32.17 -11.87 25.72
N PRO A 456 30.98 -12.26 26.20
CA PRO A 456 30.34 -11.64 27.36
C PRO A 456 31.03 -11.96 28.70
N ILE A 457 31.93 -12.96 28.75
CA ILE A 457 32.56 -13.43 30.01
C ILE A 457 33.86 -12.65 30.35
N THR A 458 34.45 -11.93 29.38
CA THR A 458 35.80 -11.34 29.52
C THR A 458 35.83 -9.80 29.70
N ASN A 459 34.69 -9.15 29.89
CA ASN A 459 34.60 -7.68 29.97
C ASN A 459 35.37 -7.04 31.15
N SER A 460 35.84 -7.80 32.15
CA SER A 460 36.57 -7.27 33.30
C SER A 460 38.10 -7.21 33.14
N LEU A 461 38.66 -7.73 32.04
CA LEU A 461 40.12 -7.92 31.87
C LEU A 461 40.71 -7.28 30.62
N GLY A 462 39.99 -6.33 29.99
CA GLY A 462 40.48 -5.61 28.81
C GLY A 462 40.67 -6.53 27.60
N SER A 463 39.58 -7.03 27.02
CA SER A 463 39.64 -7.86 25.81
C SER A 463 39.18 -7.08 24.58
N GLN A 464 39.97 -7.24 23.52
CA GLN A 464 39.76 -6.74 22.18
C GLN A 464 38.59 -7.46 21.50
N ASN A 465 37.77 -6.73 20.74
CA ASN A 465 36.77 -7.30 19.85
C ASN A 465 37.46 -8.19 18.80
N ALA A 466 37.18 -9.49 18.79
CA ALA A 466 37.79 -10.41 17.83
C ALA A 466 36.92 -10.48 16.56
N VAL A 467 37.48 -10.03 15.45
CA VAL A 467 36.84 -10.05 14.13
C VAL A 467 37.10 -11.41 13.48
N THR A 468 36.04 -12.16 13.16
CA THR A 468 36.12 -13.45 12.47
C THR A 468 35.67 -13.30 11.03
N THR A 469 36.61 -13.39 10.10
CA THR A 469 36.34 -13.46 8.67
C THR A 469 36.45 -14.92 8.22
N GLY A 470 35.46 -15.38 7.45
CA GLY A 470 35.42 -16.76 6.97
C GLY A 470 34.75 -16.89 5.62
N VAL A 471 35.10 -17.96 4.92
CA VAL A 471 34.40 -18.43 3.73
C VAL A 471 33.87 -19.82 4.04
N SER A 472 32.61 -20.06 3.72
CA SER A 472 31.93 -21.34 3.94
C SER A 472 31.24 -21.77 2.66
N LEU A 473 31.26 -23.08 2.40
CA LEU A 473 30.50 -23.72 1.34
C LEU A 473 29.36 -24.48 2.01
N GLN A 474 28.12 -24.14 1.68
CA GLN A 474 26.94 -24.77 2.23
C GLN A 474 26.24 -25.58 1.13
N LEU A 475 26.11 -26.89 1.36
CA LEU A 475 25.32 -27.80 0.54
C LEU A 475 24.09 -28.23 1.36
N THR A 476 22.90 -27.92 0.86
CA THR A 476 21.63 -28.33 1.45
C THR A 476 20.98 -29.36 0.54
N GLN A 477 20.82 -30.59 1.02
CA GLN A 477 20.21 -31.67 0.25
C GLN A 477 19.34 -32.53 1.17
N SER A 478 18.10 -32.77 0.77
CA SER A 478 17.23 -33.77 1.41
C SER A 478 17.69 -35.17 1.00
N PHE A 479 17.84 -36.06 1.97
CA PHE A 479 18.26 -37.44 1.75
C PHE A 479 17.45 -38.39 2.62
N ASN A 480 17.21 -39.61 2.12
CA ASN A 480 16.66 -40.69 2.93
C ASN A 480 17.78 -41.60 3.47
N GLU A 481 18.92 -41.64 2.77
CA GLU A 481 20.11 -42.37 3.21
C GLU A 481 21.38 -41.51 3.06
N ILE A 482 22.37 -41.64 3.95
CA ILE A 482 23.63 -40.84 3.94
C ILE A 482 24.35 -40.93 2.59
N LYS A 483 24.23 -42.06 1.89
CA LYS A 483 24.79 -42.28 0.54
C LYS A 483 24.21 -41.35 -0.53
N ASP A 484 23.05 -40.76 -0.31
CA ASP A 484 22.42 -39.83 -1.25
C ASP A 484 23.05 -38.43 -1.17
N LEU A 485 23.78 -38.12 -0.10
CA LEU A 485 24.44 -36.83 0.13
C LEU A 485 25.67 -36.62 -0.77
N LEU A 486 26.29 -37.71 -1.23
CA LEU A 486 27.45 -37.69 -2.16
C LEU A 486 27.04 -37.86 -3.64
N LYS A 487 25.77 -38.19 -3.91
CA LYS A 487 25.27 -38.35 -5.27
C LYS A 487 24.86 -36.99 -5.83
N PHE A 488 25.83 -36.24 -6.35
CA PHE A 488 25.55 -35.06 -7.17
C PHE A 488 24.74 -35.47 -8.42
N SER A 489 23.44 -35.23 -8.32
CA SER A 489 22.38 -35.33 -9.32
C SER A 489 22.82 -35.64 -10.75
N ARG A 490 22.96 -36.92 -11.10
CA ARG A 490 22.87 -37.40 -12.48
C ARG A 490 21.63 -38.27 -12.75
N ASP A 491 20.82 -38.57 -11.73
CA ASP A 491 19.73 -39.55 -11.80
C ASP A 491 18.30 -38.98 -11.64
N LYS A 492 18.10 -37.66 -11.74
CA LYS A 492 16.73 -37.10 -11.69
C LYS A 492 15.90 -37.36 -12.97
N ASN A 493 16.52 -37.71 -14.10
CA ASN A 493 15.80 -38.07 -15.32
C ASN A 493 15.27 -39.52 -15.35
N LYS A 494 15.58 -40.35 -14.34
CA LYS A 494 15.12 -41.76 -14.31
C LYS A 494 13.87 -41.99 -13.46
N LYS A 495 13.69 -41.24 -12.37
CA LYS A 495 12.54 -41.44 -11.45
C LYS A 495 11.21 -40.81 -11.88
N GLN A 496 11.20 -39.83 -12.80
CA GLN A 496 9.94 -39.30 -13.34
C GLN A 496 9.32 -40.17 -14.44
N LYS A 497 9.94 -41.29 -14.81
CA LYS A 497 9.43 -42.20 -15.86
C LYS A 497 8.81 -43.50 -15.32
N GLU A 498 8.87 -43.76 -14.01
CA GLU A 498 8.42 -45.03 -13.41
C GLU A 498 7.14 -44.89 -12.56
N GLU A 499 6.60 -43.69 -12.37
CA GLU A 499 5.40 -43.44 -11.54
C GLU A 499 4.11 -43.27 -12.35
N ASN A 500 3.98 -43.94 -13.49
CA ASN A 500 2.70 -44.00 -14.20
C ASN A 500 2.49 -45.37 -14.89
N PRO A 501 1.99 -46.40 -14.18
CA PRO A 501 1.34 -47.53 -14.79
C PRO A 501 -0.20 -47.36 -14.77
N ASP A 502 -0.75 -47.25 -15.98
CA ASP A 502 -2.10 -47.63 -16.43
C ASP A 502 -3.25 -47.73 -15.41
N PHE A 503 -4.04 -46.66 -15.31
CA PHE A 503 -5.47 -46.73 -14.96
C PHE A 503 -6.31 -46.86 -16.24
N ASN A 504 -6.27 -48.03 -16.90
CA ASN A 504 -7.30 -48.39 -17.88
C ASN A 504 -7.30 -49.90 -18.17
N LYS A 505 -7.81 -50.71 -17.23
CA LYS A 505 -8.16 -52.13 -17.45
C LYS A 505 -9.00 -52.71 -16.31
N GLU A 506 -10.17 -52.14 -16.07
CA GLU A 506 -11.22 -52.80 -15.27
C GLU A 506 -12.59 -52.24 -15.67
N ALA A 507 -12.98 -52.53 -16.91
CA ALA A 507 -14.32 -52.31 -17.43
C ALA A 507 -14.64 -53.41 -18.45
N THR A 508 -14.64 -54.67 -18.00
CA THR A 508 -15.38 -55.79 -18.61
C THR A 508 -15.15 -57.04 -17.77
N LYS A 509 -16.12 -57.36 -16.90
CA LYS A 509 -16.61 -58.70 -16.55
C LYS A 509 -17.40 -58.59 -15.24
N GLU A 510 -18.69 -58.33 -15.38
CA GLU A 510 -19.74 -58.84 -14.48
C GLU A 510 -21.07 -58.52 -15.14
N ASP A 511 -21.44 -59.38 -16.08
CA ASP A 511 -22.80 -59.46 -16.62
C ASP A 511 -23.03 -60.92 -17.07
N GLU A 512 -23.26 -61.80 -16.11
CA GLU A 512 -23.96 -63.08 -16.33
C GLU A 512 -24.82 -63.43 -15.09
N GLY A 513 -26.12 -63.13 -15.21
CA GLY A 513 -27.20 -64.08 -14.94
C GLY A 513 -27.69 -64.28 -13.50
N SER A 514 -28.97 -63.96 -13.25
CA SER A 514 -29.91 -64.91 -12.61
C SER A 514 -31.38 -64.47 -12.75
N ASN A 515 -32.15 -65.36 -13.39
CA ASN A 515 -33.60 -65.66 -13.33
C ASN A 515 -34.66 -64.58 -13.51
#